data_AF-C6PT06-F1
#
_entry.id   AF-C6PT06-F1
#
_cell.length_a   1.000
_cell.length_b   1.000
_cell.length_c   1.000
_cell.angle_alpha   90.00
_cell.angle_beta   90.00
_cell.angle_gamma   90.00
#
_symmetry.space_group_name_H-M   'P 1'
#
loop_
_entity.id
_entity.type
_entity.pdbx_description
1 polymer ?
#
loop_
_entity_poly.entity_id
_entity_poly.type
_entity_poly.pdbx_seq_one_letter_code
_entity_poly.pdbx_strand_id
1 'polypeptide(L)'
;MKKIIMTTEEEFEDECICAYGILNFVDRVESDVKWWFNVAYYDDYENKYIVIFKSYITEEYKDYILSIEVKKVNDSWEYKVLKKIDGLTLNLKFDKKMG
;
A
#
# COMPACT_ATOMS: atom_id res chain seq x y z
N MET A 1 -10.10 -6.82 20.66
CA MET A 1 -9.41 -6.16 19.54
C MET A 1 -8.17 -6.97 19.25
N LYS A 2 -8.25 -7.84 18.25
CA LYS A 2 -7.14 -8.68 17.83
C LYS A 2 -6.50 -8.00 16.63
N LYS A 3 -5.26 -7.52 16.83
CA LYS A 3 -4.41 -7.10 15.71
C LYS A 3 -3.60 -8.31 15.26
N ILE A 4 -3.80 -8.73 14.02
CA ILE A 4 -2.92 -9.71 13.40
C ILE A 4 -1.82 -8.92 12.69
N ILE A 5 -0.57 -9.32 12.93
CA ILE A 5 0.60 -8.72 12.31
C ILE A 5 1.23 -9.81 11.45
N MET A 6 1.33 -9.57 10.15
CA MET A 6 1.98 -10.44 9.18
C MET A 6 3.30 -9.77 8.81
N THR A 7 4.40 -10.43 9.11
CA THR A 7 5.76 -9.88 8.99
C THR A 7 6.51 -10.45 7.79
N THR A 8 5.99 -11.51 7.18
CA THR A 8 6.48 -12.06 5.91
C THR A 8 5.42 -11.93 4.81
N GLU A 9 5.88 -11.96 3.56
CA GLU A 9 4.99 -11.94 2.40
C GLU A 9 4.13 -13.22 2.34
N GLU A 10 4.70 -14.38 2.70
CA GLU A 10 3.98 -15.66 2.80
C GLU A 10 2.84 -15.59 3.83
N GLU A 11 3.10 -15.10 5.05
CA GLU A 11 2.05 -14.90 6.07
C GLU A 11 0.94 -13.97 5.56
N PHE A 12 1.33 -12.94 4.82
CA PHE A 12 0.38 -12.00 4.24
C PHE A 12 -0.46 -12.65 3.14
N GLU A 13 0.13 -13.41 2.24
CA GLU A 13 -0.56 -14.12 1.16
C GLU A 13 -1.51 -15.20 1.69
N ASP A 14 -1.15 -15.88 2.77
CA ASP A 14 -1.95 -16.94 3.38
C ASP A 14 -3.12 -16.41 4.22
N GLU A 15 -2.90 -15.34 4.99
CA GLU A 15 -3.88 -14.84 5.96
C GLU A 15 -4.75 -13.69 5.42
N CYS A 16 -4.26 -12.92 4.44
CA CYS A 16 -5.00 -11.80 3.87
C CYS A 16 -5.76 -12.24 2.61
N ILE A 17 -7.07 -12.41 2.72
CA ILE A 17 -7.96 -12.76 1.60
C ILE A 17 -7.85 -11.81 0.38
N CYS A 18 -7.41 -10.57 0.59
CA CYS A 18 -7.21 -9.58 -0.48
C CYS A 18 -5.73 -9.34 -0.83
N ALA A 19 -4.80 -10.21 -0.40
CA ALA A 19 -3.36 -10.06 -0.62
C ALA A 19 -3.01 -9.82 -2.10
N TYR A 20 -3.44 -10.72 -2.98
CA TYR A 20 -3.20 -10.58 -4.42
C TYR A 20 -3.83 -9.30 -5.00
N GLY A 21 -4.98 -8.86 -4.48
CA GLY A 21 -5.59 -7.60 -4.88
C GLY A 21 -4.73 -6.40 -4.51
N ILE A 22 -4.10 -6.44 -3.33
CA ILE A 22 -3.19 -5.40 -2.84
C ILE A 22 -1.91 -5.38 -3.69
N LEU A 23 -1.29 -6.53 -3.93
CA LEU A 23 -0.08 -6.63 -4.74
C LEU A 23 -0.31 -6.08 -6.16
N ASN A 24 -1.42 -6.50 -6.80
CA ASN A 24 -1.83 -5.97 -8.10
C ASN A 24 -2.14 -4.46 -8.08
N PHE A 25 -2.67 -3.95 -6.97
CA PHE A 25 -2.91 -2.51 -6.82
C PHE A 25 -1.59 -1.74 -6.72
N VAL A 26 -0.64 -2.23 -5.94
CA VAL A 26 0.69 -1.65 -5.77
C VAL A 26 1.45 -1.58 -7.10
N ASP A 27 1.40 -2.64 -7.91
CA ASP A 27 2.03 -2.67 -9.23
C ASP A 27 1.47 -1.61 -10.20
N ARG A 28 0.26 -1.12 -9.94
CA ARG A 28 -0.39 -0.06 -10.73
C ARG A 28 -0.19 1.33 -10.15
N VAL A 29 0.33 1.44 -8.93
CA VAL A 29 0.69 2.74 -8.36
C VAL A 29 1.87 3.26 -9.18
N GLU A 30 1.61 4.29 -9.99
CA GLU A 30 2.60 4.90 -10.87
C GLU A 30 3.83 5.35 -10.06
N SER A 31 4.93 4.63 -10.24
CA SER A 31 6.23 5.01 -9.71
C SER A 31 7.33 4.30 -10.49
N ASP A 32 8.43 5.02 -10.74
CA ASP A 32 9.70 4.45 -11.21
C ASP A 32 10.38 3.56 -10.13
N VAL A 33 9.68 3.32 -9.03
CA VAL A 33 10.12 2.65 -7.82
C VAL A 33 9.44 1.29 -7.76
N LYS A 34 10.23 0.23 -7.61
CA LYS A 34 9.70 -1.07 -7.25
C LYS A 34 9.45 -1.11 -5.74
N TRP A 35 8.29 -1.64 -5.36
CA TRP A 35 7.85 -1.77 -3.97
C TRP A 35 7.89 -3.23 -3.56
N TRP A 36 8.36 -3.49 -2.35
CA TRP A 36 8.39 -4.82 -1.76
C TRP A 36 7.65 -4.84 -0.44
N PHE A 37 6.98 -5.95 -0.18
CA PHE A 37 6.29 -6.17 1.07
C PHE A 37 7.24 -5.98 2.26
N ASN A 38 6.74 -5.34 3.33
CA ASN A 38 7.49 -5.19 4.57
C ASN A 38 6.68 -5.63 5.80
N VAL A 39 5.42 -5.22 5.93
CA VAL A 39 4.53 -5.68 7.01
C VAL A 39 3.08 -5.41 6.67
N ALA A 40 2.16 -6.26 7.11
CA ALA A 40 0.73 -6.00 7.10
C ALA A 40 0.12 -6.10 8.51
N TYR A 41 -0.92 -5.30 8.73
CA TYR A 41 -1.73 -5.28 9.93
C TYR A 41 -3.18 -5.51 9.55
N TYR A 42 -3.86 -6.41 10.27
CA TYR A 42 -5.31 -6.54 10.20
C TYR A 42 -5.94 -5.97 11.48
N ASP A 43 -6.91 -5.09 11.29
CA ASP A 43 -7.79 -4.57 12.32
C ASP A 43 -9.16 -5.24 12.22
N ASP A 44 -9.47 -6.12 13.19
CA ASP A 44 -10.71 -6.89 13.26
C ASP A 44 -11.95 -6.01 13.47
N TYR A 45 -11.80 -4.88 14.14
CA TYR A 45 -12.91 -3.99 14.46
C TYR A 45 -13.33 -3.15 13.25
N GLU A 46 -12.37 -2.65 12.49
CA GLU A 46 -12.65 -1.87 11.28
C GLU A 46 -12.78 -2.73 10.01
N ASN A 47 -12.52 -4.04 10.13
CA ASN A 47 -12.40 -5.00 9.04
C ASN A 47 -11.49 -4.47 7.92
N LYS A 48 -10.26 -4.15 8.31
CA LYS A 48 -9.35 -3.32 7.53
C LYS A 48 -7.93 -3.88 7.57
N TYR A 49 -7.29 -3.87 6.40
CA TYR A 49 -5.88 -4.15 6.27
C TYR A 49 -5.10 -2.85 6.07
N ILE A 50 -3.95 -2.73 6.73
CA ILE A 50 -2.95 -1.72 6.44
C ILE A 50 -1.68 -2.46 6.05
N VAL A 51 -1.20 -2.24 4.84
CA VAL A 51 0.00 -2.89 4.31
C VAL A 51 1.06 -1.84 4.01
N ILE A 52 2.28 -2.11 4.46
CA ILE A 52 3.44 -1.24 4.28
C ILE A 52 4.42 -1.94 3.36
N PHE A 53 4.84 -1.21 2.34
CA PHE A 53 5.87 -1.57 1.39
C PHE A 53 7.05 -0.61 1.52
N LYS A 54 8.25 -1.11 1.19
CA LYS A 54 9.48 -0.31 1.13
C LYS A 54 10.15 -0.47 -0.22
N SER A 55 11.04 0.46 -0.55
CA SER A 55 12.00 0.28 -1.65
C SER A 55 13.39 0.03 -1.07
N TYR A 56 14.00 -1.12 -1.34
CA TYR A 56 15.33 -1.46 -0.79
C TYR A 56 16.37 -1.79 -1.86
N ILE A 57 16.08 -1.49 -3.13
CA ILE A 57 16.95 -1.87 -4.24
C ILE A 57 18.21 -1.01 -4.37
N THR A 58 18.12 0.28 -4.04
CA THR A 58 19.23 1.23 -4.11
C THR A 58 19.26 2.09 -2.87
N GLU A 59 20.44 2.64 -2.56
CA GLU A 59 20.59 3.55 -1.42
C GLU A 59 19.74 4.82 -1.57
N GLU A 60 19.47 5.26 -2.80
CA GLU A 60 18.64 6.41 -3.12
C GLU A 60 17.18 6.24 -2.65
N TYR A 61 16.66 5.01 -2.69
CA TYR A 61 15.26 4.71 -2.39
C TYR A 61 15.05 4.07 -1.01
N LYS A 62 16.11 3.91 -0.21
CA LYS A 62 16.08 3.17 1.07
C LYS A 62 15.04 3.66 2.08
N ASP A 63 14.70 4.94 2.01
CA ASP A 63 13.76 5.60 2.92
C ASP A 63 12.34 5.68 2.32
N TYR A 64 12.13 5.10 1.14
CA TYR A 64 10.84 5.16 0.46
C TYR A 64 9.86 4.18 1.11
N ILE A 65 8.65 4.68 1.36
CA ILE A 65 7.59 3.94 2.04
C ILE A 65 6.28 4.16 1.30
N LEU A 66 5.60 3.06 0.98
CA LEU A 66 4.24 3.06 0.48
C LEU A 66 3.34 2.37 1.51
N SER A 67 2.25 3.02 1.89
CA SER A 67 1.25 2.47 2.81
C SER A 67 -0.10 2.42 2.12
N ILE A 68 -0.68 1.23 2.06
CA ILE A 68 -1.98 0.94 1.47
C ILE A 68 -2.96 0.58 2.58
N GLU A 69 -4.15 1.18 2.54
CA GLU A 69 -5.30 0.75 3.32
C GLU A 69 -6.27 0.02 2.41
N VAL A 70 -6.75 -1.13 2.88
CA VAL A 70 -7.82 -1.87 2.22
C VAL A 70 -8.93 -2.15 3.20
N LYS A 71 -10.14 -1.76 2.83
CA LYS A 71 -11.33 -1.95 3.66
C LYS A 71 -12.39 -2.73 2.89
N LYS A 72 -13.08 -3.63 3.57
CA LYS A 72 -14.26 -4.28 3.00
C LYS A 72 -15.45 -3.32 3.07
N VAL A 73 -16.03 -3.00 1.92
CA VAL A 73 -17.23 -2.18 1.80
C VAL A 73 -18.27 -3.00 1.03
N ASN A 74 -19.31 -3.44 1.74
CA ASN A 74 -20.28 -4.42 1.26
C ASN A 74 -19.57 -5.72 0.82
N ASP A 75 -19.71 -6.10 -0.45
CA ASP A 75 -19.10 -7.29 -1.05
C ASP A 75 -17.80 -7.00 -1.82
N SER A 76 -17.29 -5.76 -1.75
CA SER A 76 -16.10 -5.31 -2.47
C SER A 76 -14.98 -4.87 -1.53
N TRP A 77 -13.76 -4.86 -2.06
CA TRP A 77 -12.58 -4.30 -1.40
C TRP A 77 -12.27 -2.93 -1.98
N GLU A 78 -12.19 -1.92 -1.12
CA GLU A 78 -11.74 -0.57 -1.50
C GLU A 78 -10.27 -0.40 -1.14
N TYR A 79 -9.46 0.04 -2.10
CA TYR A 79 -8.02 0.21 -1.98
C TYR A 79 -7.67 1.70 -1.97
N LYS A 80 -6.82 2.11 -1.03
CA LYS A 80 -6.42 3.50 -0.88
C LYS A 80 -4.94 3.61 -0.53
N VAL A 81 -4.22 4.49 -1.23
CA VAL A 81 -2.88 4.92 -0.80
C VAL A 81 -3.07 5.85 0.40
N LEU A 82 -2.65 5.43 1.59
CA LEU A 82 -2.65 6.27 2.79
C LEU A 82 -1.44 7.23 2.79
N LYS A 83 -0.30 6.71 2.38
CA LYS A 83 0.97 7.44 2.40
C LYS A 83 1.89 6.92 1.31
N LYS A 84 2.51 7.84 0.58
CA LYS A 84 3.60 7.57 -0.35
C LYS A 84 4.72 8.55 0.00
N ILE A 85 5.84 8.05 0.49
CA ILE A 85 7.09 8.79 0.64
C ILE A 85 8.00 8.22 -0.43
N ASP A 86 8.19 8.97 -1.51
CA ASP A 86 8.94 8.47 -2.65
C ASP A 86 9.87 9.51 -3.26
N GLY A 87 10.14 10.64 -2.60
CA GLY A 87 11.11 11.68 -3.04
C GLY A 87 10.89 12.28 -4.45
N LEU A 88 9.95 11.73 -5.22
CA LEU A 88 9.75 11.87 -6.65
C LEU A 88 8.56 12.77 -6.95
N THR A 89 8.16 13.63 -6.00
CA THR A 89 7.06 14.56 -6.20
C THR A 89 7.46 15.67 -7.18
N LEU A 90 7.41 15.36 -8.48
CA LEU A 90 7.36 16.34 -9.55
C LEU A 90 5.97 16.99 -9.56
N ASN A 91 5.96 18.31 -9.38
CA ASN A 91 4.84 19.24 -9.58
C ASN A 91 3.66 18.66 -10.38
N LEU A 92 2.61 18.21 -9.69
CA LEU A 92 1.27 18.22 -10.27
C LEU A 92 0.83 19.69 -10.31
N LYS A 93 1.27 20.40 -11.36
CA LYS A 93 0.60 21.63 -11.77
C LYS A 93 -0.84 21.24 -12.11
N PHE A 94 -1.76 21.58 -11.22
CA PHE A 94 -3.16 21.68 -11.60
C PHE A 94 -3.22 22.78 -12.66
N ASP A 95 -3.32 22.38 -13.94
CA ASP A 95 -3.80 23.27 -14.98
C ASP A 95 -5.23 23.68 -14.60
N LYS A 96 -5.29 24.83 -13.92
CA LYS A 96 -6.51 25.54 -13.64
C LYS A 96 -7.07 26.03 -14.99
N LYS A 97 -7.78 25.17 -15.71
CA LYS A 97 -8.77 25.63 -16.68
C LYS A 97 -9.89 26.30 -15.88
N MET A 98 -9.76 27.60 -15.65
CA MET A 98 -10.92 28.46 -15.43
C MET A 98 -11.17 29.18 -16.75
N GLY A 99 -12.40 29.03 -17.24
CA GLY A 99 -12.90 29.68 -18.45
C GLY A 99 -13.27 31.14 -18.22
#